data_AF-A0A1F8M4C7-F1
#
_entry.id   AF-A0A1F8M4C7-F1
#
_cell.length_a   1.000
_cell.length_b   1.000
_cell.length_c   1.000
_cell.angle_alpha   90.00
_cell.angle_beta   90.00
_cell.angle_gamma   90.00
#
_symmetry.space_group_name_H-M   'P 1'
#
loop_
_entity.id
_entity.type
_entity.pdbx_description
1 polymer ?
#
loop_
_entity_poly.entity_id
_entity_poly.type
_entity_poly.pdbx_seq_one_letter_code
_entity_poly.pdbx_strand_id
1 'polypeptide(L)' 'MIKPTISHSVEEESPDAKARWFQSLSIQERMELLCSYTNLILARNPKIVEKKDARPASDHIRILIKA' A
#
# COMPACT_ATOMS: atom_id res chain seq x y z
N MET A 1 -18.30 32.62 -6.80
CA MET A 1 -18.04 31.24 -6.33
C MET A 1 -16.64 31.17 -5.78
N ILE A 2 -16.46 30.92 -4.48
CA ILE A 2 -15.14 30.69 -3.90
C ILE A 2 -14.75 29.26 -4.28
N LYS A 3 -13.66 29.10 -5.05
CA LYS A 3 -13.09 27.77 -5.30
C LYS A 3 -12.37 27.33 -4.03
N PRO A 4 -12.66 26.14 -3.47
CA PRO A 4 -11.88 25.64 -2.35
C PRO A 4 -10.42 25.51 -2.78
N THR A 5 -9.50 26.03 -1.95
CA THR A 5 -8.07 25.81 -2.14
C THR A 5 -7.77 24.42 -1.61
N ILE A 6 -7.37 23.50 -2.49
CA ILE A 6 -7.02 22.14 -2.11
C ILE A 6 -5.62 22.18 -1.49
N SER A 7 -5.52 21.77 -0.23
CA SER A 7 -4.24 21.52 0.43
C SER A 7 -3.82 20.06 0.21
N HIS A 8 -2.53 19.84 -0.01
CA HIS A 8 -1.91 18.52 -0.14
C HIS A 8 -0.89 18.26 0.99
N SER A 9 -1.01 19.00 2.11
CA SER A 9 -0.14 18.87 3.27
C SER A 9 -0.40 17.55 4.01
N VAL A 10 0.67 16.82 4.32
CA VAL A 10 0.61 15.57 5.09
C VAL A 10 0.30 15.84 6.56
N GLU A 11 0.60 17.05 7.04
CA GLU A 11 0.36 17.51 8.41
C GLU A 11 -1.15 17.65 8.71
N GLU A 12 -1.97 17.80 7.67
CA GLU A 12 -3.44 17.80 7.78
C GLU A 12 -4.03 16.39 7.85
N GLU A 13 -3.21 15.34 7.63
CA GLU A 13 -3.64 13.95 7.70
C GLU A 13 -3.45 13.36 9.09
N SER A 14 -4.51 12.76 9.64
CA SER A 14 -4.43 12.01 10.89
C SER A 14 -4.10 10.53 10.61
N PRO A 15 -3.12 9.93 11.31
CA PRO A 15 -2.86 8.49 11.25
C PRO A 15 -4.11 7.63 11.51
N ASP A 16 -4.96 8.04 12.47
CA ASP A 16 -6.18 7.32 12.80
C ASP A 16 -7.22 7.40 11.68
N ALA A 17 -7.31 8.54 10.98
CA ALA A 17 -8.20 8.69 9.84
C ALA A 17 -7.75 7.78 8.67
N LYS A 18 -6.44 7.71 8.40
CA LYS A 18 -5.88 6.78 7.41
C LYS A 18 -6.10 5.32 7.80
N ALA A 19 -5.94 4.98 9.07
CA ALA A 19 -6.18 3.63 9.57
C ALA A 19 -7.64 3.23 9.36
N ARG A 20 -8.60 4.09 9.72
CA ARG A 20 -10.04 3.86 9.49
C ARG A 20 -10.36 3.72 8.00
N TRP A 21 -9.81 4.59 7.15
CA TRP A 21 -9.96 4.50 5.70
C TRP A 21 -9.45 3.14 5.19
N PHE A 22 -8.22 2.74 5.54
CA PHE A 22 -7.66 1.45 5.10
C PHE A 22 -8.47 0.26 5.63
N GLN A 23 -8.98 0.35 6.86
CA GLN A 23 -9.84 -0.68 7.46
C GLN A 23 -11.20 -0.80 6.76
N SER A 24 -11.71 0.27 6.17
CA SER A 24 -12.97 0.24 5.40
C SER A 24 -12.87 -0.50 4.06
N LEU A 25 -11.65 -0.72 3.56
CA LEU A 25 -11.41 -1.46 2.31
C LEU A 25 -11.68 -2.95 2.50
N SER A 26 -12.30 -3.56 1.48
CA SER A 26 -12.39 -5.02 1.33
C SER A 26 -11.01 -5.66 1.18
N ILE A 27 -10.92 -6.97 1.39
CA ILE A 27 -9.66 -7.71 1.20
C ILE A 27 -9.12 -7.56 -0.22
N GLN A 28 -9.99 -7.55 -1.22
CA GLN A 28 -9.63 -7.38 -2.62
C GLN A 28 -9.00 -6.00 -2.87
N GLU A 29 -9.64 -4.93 -2.40
CA GLU A 29 -9.12 -3.56 -2.53
C GLU A 29 -7.79 -3.36 -1.79
N ARG A 30 -7.62 -3.99 -0.62
CA ARG A 30 -6.33 -3.97 0.08
C ARG A 30 -5.23 -4.67 -0.72
N MET A 31 -5.55 -5.78 -1.39
CA MET A 31 -4.59 -6.47 -2.26
C MET A 31 -4.24 -5.64 -3.50
N GLU A 32 -5.22 -4.98 -4.11
CA GLU A 32 -4.98 -4.07 -5.25
C GLU A 32 -4.09 -2.88 -4.84
N LEU A 33 -4.32 -2.30 -3.67
CA LEU A 33 -3.48 -1.25 -3.13
C LEU A 33 -2.04 -1.74 -2.89
N LEU A 34 -1.87 -2.91 -2.29
CA LEU A 34 -0.54 -3.52 -2.07
C LEU A 34 0.21 -3.73 -3.40
N CYS A 35 -0.46 -4.31 -4.40
CA CYS A 35 0.11 -4.53 -5.73
C CYS A 35 0.48 -3.22 -6.41
N SER A 36 -0.39 -2.21 -6.36
CA SER A 36 -0.13 -0.90 -7.00
C SER A 36 1.08 -0.19 -6.39
N TYR A 37 1.21 -0.18 -5.06
CA TYR A 37 2.37 0.41 -4.39
C TYR A 37 3.65 -0.38 -4.66
N THR A 38 3.58 -1.71 -4.68
CA THR A 38 4.72 -2.56 -5.03
C THR A 38 5.20 -2.26 -6.46
N ASN A 39 4.28 -2.18 -7.42
CA ASN A 39 4.60 -1.83 -8.81
C ASN A 39 5.21 -0.44 -8.93
N LEU A 40 4.71 0.56 -8.18
CA LEU A 40 5.27 1.90 -8.16
C LEU A 40 6.72 1.91 -7.65
N ILE A 41 7.00 1.17 -6.57
CA ILE A 41 8.34 1.04 -6.00
C ILE A 41 9.28 0.37 -7.01
N LEU A 42 8.85 -0.73 -7.63
CA LEU A 42 9.65 -1.45 -8.63
C LEU A 42 9.90 -0.61 -9.88
N ALA A 43 8.90 0.13 -10.36
CA ALA A 43 9.05 1.01 -11.52
C ALA A 43 10.05 2.15 -11.24
N ARG A 44 10.04 2.70 -10.01
CA ARG A 44 10.96 3.77 -9.62
C ARG A 44 12.36 3.26 -9.28
N ASN A 45 12.48 2.05 -8.76
CA ASN A 45 13.73 1.46 -8.32
C ASN A 45 13.85 0.00 -8.79
N PRO A 46 14.10 -0.23 -10.10
CA PRO A 46 14.05 -1.58 -10.69
C PRO A 46 15.12 -2.52 -10.14
N LYS A 47 16.24 -1.99 -9.63
CA LYS A 47 17.33 -2.79 -9.03
C LYS A 47 17.12 -3.10 -7.55
N ILE A 48 15.97 -2.77 -6.97
CA ILE A 48 15.70 -3.04 -5.54
C ILE A 48 15.77 -4.53 -5.21
N VAL A 49 15.45 -5.38 -6.19
CA VAL A 49 15.54 -6.85 -6.11
C VAL A 49 16.99 -7.36 -5.98
N GLU A 50 17.99 -6.55 -6.34
CA GLU A 50 19.41 -6.91 -6.24
C GLU A 50 20.00 -6.58 -4.86
N LYS A 51 19.23 -5.94 -3.96
CA LYS A 51 19.69 -5.60 -2.61
C LYS A 51 19.66 -6.82 -1.69
N LYS A 52 20.64 -6.89 -0.79
CA LYS A 52 21.09 -8.04 0.03
C LYS A 52 20.02 -8.78 0.89
N ASP A 53 18.81 -8.25 1.02
CA ASP A 53 17.70 -8.88 1.76
C ASP A 53 16.36 -8.83 0.99
N ALA A 54 16.39 -8.61 -0.32
CA ALA A 54 15.22 -8.76 -1.19
C ALA A 54 14.85 -10.25 -1.31
N ARG A 55 14.01 -10.74 -0.40
CA ARG A 55 13.53 -12.12 -0.43
C ARG A 55 12.32 -12.25 -1.36
N PRO A 56 12.24 -13.31 -2.19
CA PRO A 56 11.05 -13.62 -2.96
C PRO A 56 9.81 -13.70 -2.06
N ALA A 57 8.70 -13.10 -2.48
CA ALA A 57 7.42 -13.21 -1.76
C ALA A 57 6.93 -14.67 -1.62
N SER A 58 7.50 -15.60 -2.39
CA SER A 58 7.19 -17.04 -2.34
C SER A 58 7.56 -17.72 -1.02
N ASP A 59 8.38 -17.12 -0.17
CA ASP A 59 8.73 -17.73 1.12
C ASP A 59 7.62 -17.56 2.18
N HIS A 60 6.71 -16.58 2.05
CA HIS A 60 5.63 -16.40 3.04
C HIS A 60 4.34 -15.78 2.49
N ILE A 61 3.38 -16.63 2.10
CA ILE A 61 1.95 -16.52 2.48
C ILE A 61 1.40 -17.96 2.63
N ARG A 62 1.27 -18.47 3.86
CA ARG A 62 0.58 -19.74 4.13
C ARG A 62 -0.92 -19.47 4.27
N ILE A 63 -1.68 -19.70 3.21
CA ILE A 63 -3.14 -19.70 3.29
C ILE A 63 -3.59 -20.98 4.00
N LEU A 64 -4.21 -20.85 5.18
CA LEU A 64 -4.85 -21.96 5.88
C LEU A 64 -6.33 -22.00 5.48
N ILE A 65 -6.75 -23.10 4.85
CA ILE A 65 -8.17 -23.39 4.59
C ILE A 65 -8.63 -24.39 5.67
N LYS A 66 -9.75 -24.10 6.34
CA LYS A 66 -10.38 -25.03 7.26
C LYS A 66 -11.30 -25.97 6.47
N ALA A 67 -11.07 -27.28 6.61
CA ALA A 67 -11.97 -28.33 6.12
C ALA A 67 -13.23 -28.44 6.99
#